data_AF-A0A329MK10-F1
#
_entry.id   AF-A0A329MK10-F1
#
_cell.length_a   1.000
_cell.length_b   1.000
_cell.length_c   1.000
_cell.angle_alpha   90.00
_cell.angle_beta   90.00
_cell.angle_gamma   90.00
#
_symmetry.space_group_name_H-M   'P 1'
#
loop_
_entity.id
_entity.type
_entity.pdbx_description
1 polymer ?
#
loop_
_entity_poly.entity_id
_entity_poly.type
_entity_poly.pdbx_seq_one_letter_code
_entity_poly.pdbx_strand_id
1 'polypeptide(L)'
;MSQRHHRLAYTGIIAAVLLVIALLALNFPVFLDSYDQYGWQIKCGTGYVTDLTQAAATVGDANYVDQCETALLTRRMWAMPIAVLAGAVLLAVVVASATTSARESLQPHRNHP
;
A
#
# COMPACT_ATOMS: atom_id res chain seq x y z
N MET A 1 22.36 13.91 -20.65
CA MET A 1 22.19 12.88 -19.61
C MET A 1 21.43 13.38 -18.36
N SER A 2 21.67 14.59 -17.85
CA SER A 2 21.03 15.13 -16.61
C SER A 2 19.49 15.00 -16.52
N GLN A 3 18.75 15.30 -17.60
CA GLN A 3 17.27 15.24 -17.62
C GLN A 3 16.69 13.83 -17.40
N ARG A 4 17.39 12.76 -17.82
CA ARG A 4 16.90 11.37 -17.66
C ARG A 4 17.03 10.88 -16.22
N HIS A 5 18.12 11.21 -15.55
CA HIS A 5 18.33 10.85 -14.14
C HIS A 5 17.34 11.56 -13.23
N HIS A 6 17.03 12.84 -13.50
CA HIS A 6 16.01 13.58 -12.75
C HIS A 6 14.63 12.93 -12.88
N ARG A 7 14.23 12.56 -14.11
CA ARG A 7 12.93 11.89 -14.34
C ARG A 7 12.82 10.57 -13.58
N LEU A 8 13.86 9.73 -13.63
CA LEU A 8 13.88 8.46 -12.90
C LEU A 8 13.81 8.66 -11.38
N ALA A 9 14.56 9.62 -10.85
CA ALA A 9 14.52 9.97 -9.43
C ALA A 9 13.12 10.45 -9.00
N TYR A 10 12.53 11.38 -9.75
CA TYR A 10 11.17 11.87 -9.47
C TYR A 10 10.13 10.76 -9.54
N THR A 11 10.19 9.89 -10.56
CA THR A 11 9.25 8.75 -10.65
C THR A 11 9.40 7.79 -9.49
N GLY A 12 10.64 7.53 -9.04
CA GLY A 12 10.90 6.68 -7.88
C GLY A 12 10.34 7.28 -6.59
N ILE A 13 10.53 8.60 -6.37
CA ILE A 13 9.98 9.31 -5.21
C ILE A 13 8.45 9.27 -5.22
N ILE A 14 7.83 9.59 -6.35
CA ILE A 14 6.36 9.58 -6.48
C ILE A 14 5.81 8.18 -6.21
N ALA A 15 6.41 7.13 -6.80
CA ALA A 15 6.01 5.75 -6.56
C ALA A 15 6.18 5.35 -5.10
N ALA A 16 7.27 5.74 -4.45
CA ALA A 16 7.50 5.47 -3.03
C ALA A 16 6.45 6.16 -2.14
N VAL A 17 6.14 7.43 -2.41
CA VAL A 17 5.11 8.18 -1.66
C VAL A 17 3.74 7.53 -1.83
N LEU A 18 3.35 7.17 -3.05
CA LEU A 18 2.08 6.49 -3.32
C LEU A 18 2.00 5.14 -2.63
N LEU A 19 3.10 4.38 -2.61
CA LEU A 19 3.18 3.11 -1.90
C LEU A 19 3.00 3.30 -0.39
N VAL A 20 3.69 4.28 0.22
CA VAL A 20 3.53 4.60 1.65
C VAL A 20 2.09 4.99 1.97
N ILE A 21 1.46 5.83 1.16
CA ILE A 21 0.05 6.23 1.34
C ILE A 21 -0.88 5.01 1.27
N ALA A 22 -0.67 4.12 0.30
CA ALA A 22 -1.48 2.91 0.16
C ALA A 22 -1.32 1.97 1.37
N LEU A 23 -0.08 1.78 1.85
CA LEU A 23 0.18 0.97 3.04
C LEU A 23 -0.45 1.58 4.29
N LEU A 24 -0.38 2.90 4.46
CA LEU A 24 -1.06 3.59 5.56
C LEU A 24 -2.57 3.42 5.48
N ALA A 25 -3.17 3.55 4.29
CA ALA A 25 -4.61 3.34 4.10
C ALA A 25 -5.06 1.91 4.46
N LEU A 26 -4.21 0.91 4.19
CA LEU A 26 -4.42 -0.48 4.61
C LEU A 26 -4.18 -0.68 6.12
N ASN A 27 -3.28 0.09 6.73
CA ASN A 27 -2.94 -0.01 8.16
C ASN A 27 -3.97 0.68 9.07
N PHE A 28 -4.59 1.77 8.62
CA PHE A 28 -5.57 2.47 9.44
C PHE A 28 -6.83 1.61 9.63
N PRO A 29 -7.27 1.39 10.88
CA PRO A 29 -8.44 0.58 11.13
C PRO A 29 -9.71 1.22 10.53
N VAL A 30 -10.64 0.38 10.09
CA VAL A 30 -11.97 0.81 9.67
C VAL A 30 -12.88 0.74 10.89
N PHE A 31 -13.41 1.90 11.28
CA PHE A 31 -14.45 1.99 12.29
C PHE A 31 -15.80 1.93 11.57
N LEU A 32 -16.70 1.09 12.06
CA LEU A 32 -18.09 1.09 11.62
C LEU A 32 -18.85 2.16 12.43
N ASP A 33 -19.81 2.85 11.80
CA ASP A 33 -20.65 3.86 12.48
C ASP A 33 -21.73 3.21 13.37
N SER A 34 -21.45 2.01 13.88
CA SER A 34 -22.31 1.23 14.77
C SER A 34 -21.60 0.97 16.09
N TYR A 35 -22.41 0.97 17.15
CA TYR A 35 -21.94 0.87 18.53
C TYR A 35 -22.31 -0.50 19.09
N ASP A 36 -21.40 -1.11 19.85
CA ASP A 36 -21.67 -2.34 20.57
C ASP A 36 -22.62 -2.13 21.76
N GLN A 37 -23.02 -3.22 22.40
CA GLN A 37 -23.90 -3.20 23.58
C GLN A 37 -23.33 -2.42 24.78
N TYR A 38 -22.04 -2.08 24.76
CA TYR A 38 -21.34 -1.32 25.79
C TYR A 38 -21.10 0.15 25.37
N GLY A 39 -21.58 0.56 24.19
CA GLY A 39 -21.46 1.93 23.67
C GLY A 39 -20.13 2.25 23.00
N TRP A 40 -19.30 1.24 22.66
CA TRP A 40 -18.05 1.44 21.93
C TRP A 40 -18.22 1.19 20.43
N GLN A 41 -17.53 1.96 19.58
CA GLN A 41 -17.55 1.72 18.13
C GLN A 41 -16.95 0.35 17.80
N ILE A 42 -17.67 -0.43 16.99
CA ILE A 42 -17.21 -1.76 16.54
C ILE A 42 -16.00 -1.57 15.62
N LYS A 43 -14.84 -2.11 16.05
CA LYS A 43 -13.63 -2.15 15.24
C LYS A 43 -13.66 -3.38 14.35
N CYS A 44 -13.74 -3.17 13.03
CA CYS A 44 -13.72 -4.26 12.04
C CYS A 44 -12.30 -4.77 11.70
N GLY A 45 -11.26 -4.15 12.28
CA GLY A 45 -9.85 -4.45 12.00
C GLY A 45 -9.21 -3.49 11.00
N THR A 46 -8.14 -3.93 10.34
CA THR A 46 -7.34 -3.15 9.37
C THR A 46 -7.51 -3.72 7.97
N GLY A 47 -7.19 -2.94 6.93
CA GLY A 47 -7.18 -3.42 5.55
C GLY A 47 -6.31 -4.66 5.32
N TYR A 48 -5.33 -4.94 6.19
CA TYR A 48 -4.53 -6.17 6.18
C TYR A 48 -5.20 -7.34 6.90
N VAL A 49 -5.70 -7.10 8.12
CA VAL A 49 -6.18 -8.16 9.01
C VAL A 49 -7.63 -7.86 9.39
N THR A 50 -8.53 -8.77 9.01
CA THR A 50 -9.94 -8.73 9.40
C THR A 50 -10.06 -9.29 10.81
N ASP A 51 -10.59 -8.50 11.75
CA ASP A 51 -10.92 -8.99 13.09
C ASP A 51 -12.43 -8.85 13.29
N LEU A 52 -13.13 -9.98 13.15
CA LEU A 52 -14.59 -10.06 13.21
C LEU A 52 -15.06 -10.56 14.58
N THR A 53 -14.15 -10.78 15.52
CA THR A 53 -14.47 -11.38 16.83
C THR A 53 -15.41 -10.49 17.64
N GLN A 54 -15.23 -9.17 17.56
CA GLN A 54 -16.10 -8.19 18.24
C GLN A 54 -17.47 -8.07 17.54
N ALA A 55 -17.50 -8.08 16.20
CA ALA A 55 -18.74 -8.03 15.42
C ALA A 55 -19.61 -9.29 15.57
N ALA A 56 -18.99 -10.45 15.73
CA ALA A 56 -19.68 -11.72 16.01
C ALA A 56 -20.17 -11.85 17.46
N ALA A 57 -19.52 -11.15 18.40
CA ALA A 57 -19.91 -11.13 19.81
C ALA A 57 -21.01 -10.09 20.12
N THR A 58 -21.24 -9.12 19.23
CA THR A 58 -22.36 -8.19 19.34
C THR A 58 -23.69 -8.88 19.06
N VAL A 59 -24.56 -8.88 20.06
CA VAL A 59 -25.92 -9.42 19.99
C VAL A 59 -26.84 -8.36 19.36
N GLY A 60 -27.39 -8.64 18.17
CA GLY A 60 -28.35 -7.76 17.49
C GLY A 60 -28.78 -8.29 16.12
N ASP A 61 -29.95 -7.88 15.65
CA ASP A 61 -30.61 -8.34 14.39
C ASP A 61 -29.89 -7.90 13.09
N ALA A 62 -28.87 -7.06 13.19
CA ALA A 62 -28.12 -6.57 12.04
C ALA A 62 -26.89 -7.44 11.77
N ASN A 63 -26.67 -7.80 10.50
CA ASN A 63 -25.46 -8.50 10.04
C ASN A 63 -24.24 -7.55 10.10
N TYR A 64 -23.75 -7.25 11.30
CA TYR A 64 -22.58 -6.39 11.52
C TYR A 64 -21.31 -6.96 10.86
N VAL A 65 -21.25 -8.29 10.70
CA VAL A 65 -20.19 -9.01 9.97
C VAL A 65 -20.15 -8.58 8.50
N ASP A 66 -21.29 -8.59 7.79
CA ASP A 66 -21.38 -8.18 6.38
C ASP A 66 -21.01 -6.70 6.17
N GLN A 67 -21.41 -5.84 7.11
CA GLN A 67 -21.09 -4.42 7.06
C GLN A 67 -19.59 -4.17 7.24
N CYS A 68 -18.96 -4.86 8.19
CA CYS A 68 -17.52 -4.84 8.37
C CYS A 68 -16.79 -5.33 7.12
N GLU A 69 -17.22 -6.46 6.56
CA GLU A 69 -16.62 -7.02 5.35
C GLU A 69 -16.74 -6.07 4.16
N THR A 70 -17.90 -5.47 3.94
CA THR A 70 -18.12 -4.49 2.87
C THR A 70 -17.21 -3.28 3.04
N ALA A 71 -17.10 -2.72 4.25
CA ALA A 71 -16.25 -1.55 4.52
C ALA A 71 -14.74 -1.87 4.33
N LEU A 72 -14.31 -3.07 4.71
CA LEU A 72 -12.97 -3.59 4.45
C LEU A 72 -12.71 -3.78 2.95
N LEU A 73 -13.66 -4.36 2.23
CA LEU A 73 -13.58 -4.55 0.77
C LEU A 73 -13.49 -3.20 0.05
N THR A 74 -14.24 -2.19 0.48
CA THR A 74 -14.15 -0.84 -0.09
C THR A 74 -12.76 -0.24 0.10
N ARG A 75 -12.06 -0.48 1.21
CA ARG A 75 -10.66 0.00 1.35
C ARG A 75 -9.68 -0.80 0.51
N ARG A 76 -9.84 -2.13 0.47
CA ARG A 76 -9.00 -3.02 -0.33
C ARG A 76 -9.13 -2.73 -1.82
N MET A 77 -10.32 -2.35 -2.30
CA MET A 77 -10.59 -2.17 -3.73
C MET A 77 -9.70 -1.11 -4.39
N TRP A 78 -9.26 -0.09 -3.64
CA TRP A 78 -8.43 0.99 -4.17
C TRP A 78 -7.01 0.97 -3.59
N ALA A 79 -6.84 0.60 -2.32
CA ALA A 79 -5.52 0.58 -1.71
C ALA A 79 -4.64 -0.57 -2.23
N MET A 80 -5.20 -1.76 -2.46
CA MET A 80 -4.46 -2.90 -3.03
C MET A 80 -3.92 -2.60 -4.44
N PRO A 81 -4.73 -2.16 -5.43
CA PRO A 81 -4.22 -1.91 -6.77
C PRO A 81 -3.19 -0.78 -6.79
N ILE A 82 -3.37 0.29 -6.00
CA ILE A 82 -2.36 1.35 -5.88
C ILE A 82 -1.07 0.80 -5.29
N ALA A 83 -1.13 0.00 -4.23
CA ALA A 83 0.06 -0.60 -3.62
C ALA A 83 0.81 -1.50 -4.61
N VAL A 84 0.10 -2.34 -5.37
CA VAL A 84 0.69 -3.23 -6.37
C VAL A 84 1.34 -2.44 -7.51
N LEU A 85 0.62 -1.46 -8.07
CA LEU A 85 1.12 -0.65 -9.18
C LEU A 85 2.33 0.21 -8.75
N ALA A 86 2.22 0.89 -7.61
CA ALA A 86 3.31 1.70 -7.07
C ALA A 86 4.54 0.84 -6.74
N GLY A 87 4.33 -0.34 -6.15
CA GLY A 87 5.41 -1.29 -5.87
C GLY A 87 6.09 -1.80 -7.13
N ALA A 88 5.33 -2.19 -8.15
CA ALA A 88 5.88 -2.63 -9.43
C ALA A 88 6.68 -1.53 -10.14
N VAL A 89 6.16 -0.30 -10.16
CA VAL A 89 6.85 0.87 -10.75
C VAL A 89 8.13 1.17 -9.98
N LEU A 90 8.08 1.18 -8.65
CA LEU A 90 9.24 1.43 -7.80
C LEU A 90 10.33 0.37 -8.06
N LEU A 91 9.97 -0.91 -8.12
CA LEU A 91 10.90 -2.00 -8.45
C LEU A 91 11.52 -1.82 -9.84
N ALA A 92 10.72 -1.48 -10.85
CA ALA A 92 11.23 -1.25 -12.21
C ALA A 92 12.23 -0.07 -12.26
N VAL A 93 11.95 1.02 -11.55
CA VAL A 93 12.86 2.18 -11.46
C VAL A 93 14.16 1.82 -10.72
N VAL A 94 14.08 1.03 -9.65
CA VAL A 94 15.26 0.57 -8.89
C VAL A 94 16.13 -0.35 -9.75
N VAL A 95 15.53 -1.31 -10.47
CA VAL A 95 16.28 -2.21 -11.36
C VAL A 95 16.91 -1.44 -12.53
N ALA A 96 16.17 -0.49 -13.12
CA ALA A 96 16.70 0.35 -14.20
C ALA A 96 17.88 1.21 -13.72
N SER A 97 17.79 1.78 -12.53
CA SER A 97 18.88 2.60 -11.94
C SER A 97 20.09 1.77 -11.49
N ALA A 98 19.89 0.54 -11.01
CA ALA A 98 21.00 -0.37 -10.71
C ALA A 98 21.74 -0.80 -12.00
N THR A 99 21.00 -1.13 -13.06
CA THR A 99 21.60 -1.60 -14.32
C THR A 99 22.35 -0.51 -15.08
N THR A 100 21.90 0.75 -15.07
CA THR A 100 22.69 1.87 -15.62
C THR A 100 23.98 2.11 -14.83
N SER A 101 23.93 2.07 -13.49
CA SER A 101 25.11 2.28 -12.64
C SER A 101 26.18 1.20 -12.84
N ALA A 102 25.76 -0.06 -13.01
CA ALA A 102 26.66 -1.17 -13.28
C ALA A 102 27.38 -1.02 -14.64
N ARG A 103 26.69 -0.53 -15.67
CA ARG A 103 27.31 -0.28 -16.99
C ARG A 103 28.37 0.81 -16.94
N GLU A 104 28.11 1.91 -16.24
CA GLU A 104 29.06 3.01 -16.06
C GLU A 104 30.31 2.57 -15.29
N SER A 105 30.19 1.62 -14.37
CA SER A 105 31.33 1.08 -13.60
C SER A 105 32.21 0.12 -14.42
N LEU A 106 31.70 -0.48 -15.49
CA LEU A 106 32.43 -1.42 -16.36
C LEU A 106 33.16 -0.74 -17.52
N GLN A 107 32.73 0.46 -17.92
CA GLN A 107 33.34 1.24 -18.99
C GLN A 107 34.78 1.78 -18.71
N PRO A 108 35.20 2.11 -17.47
CA PRO A 108 36.53 2.67 -17.19
C PRO A 108 37.67 1.69 -17.47
N HIS A 109 37.43 0.37 -17.33
CA HIS A 109 38.46 -0.66 -17.55
C HIS A 109 38.76 -0.96 -19.02
N ARG A 110 37.97 -0.45 -19.97
CA ARG A 110 38.20 -0.67 -21.41
C ARG A 110 39.14 0.36 -22.05
N ASN A 111 39.48 1.43 -21.32
CA ASN A 111 40.26 2.56 -21.85
C ASN A 111 41.72 2.60 -21.38
N HIS A 112 42.22 1.55 -20.72
CA HIS A 112 43.67 1.38 -20.50
C HIS A 112 44.20 0.34 -21.49
N PRO A 113 45.01 0.75 -22.50
CA PRO A 113 45.68 -0.15 -23.44
C PRO A 113 46.79 -0.97 -22.77
#